data_AF-A0A923S535-F1
#
_entry.id   AF-A0A923S535-F1
#
_cell.length_a   1.000
_cell.length_b   1.000
_cell.length_c   1.000
_cell.angle_alpha   90.00
_cell.angle_beta   90.00
_cell.angle_gamma   90.00
#
_symmetry.space_group_name_H-M   'P 1'
#
loop_
_entity.id
_entity.type
_entity.pdbx_description
1 polymer ?
#
loop_
_entity_poly.entity_id
_entity_poly.type
_entity_poly.pdbx_seq_one_letter_code
_entity_poly.pdbx_strand_id
1 'polypeptide(L)'
;MKTFNSGRIRKADYDAGSKQLDLHWDDGRVLAYKHVPEEVFRRMCAAPNPTTYWEDRIAEEYPKGTPRSSGAGGKPKDLRDLFGGDDESK
;
A
#
# COMPACT_ATOMS: atom_id res chain seq x y z
N MET A 1 6.49 -7.24 -7.83
CA MET A 1 5.50 -6.43 -8.59
C MET A 1 4.67 -7.21 -9.61
N LYS A 2 3.40 -6.82 -9.75
CA LYS A 2 2.42 -7.19 -10.78
C LYS A 2 1.71 -5.91 -11.25
N THR A 3 1.52 -5.75 -12.55
CA THR A 3 0.76 -4.62 -13.11
C THR A 3 -0.63 -5.09 -13.49
N PHE A 4 -1.65 -4.30 -13.15
CA PHE A 4 -3.04 -4.56 -13.51
C PHE A 4 -3.48 -3.52 -14.53
N ASN A 5 -4.03 -3.99 -15.66
CA ASN A 5 -4.55 -3.10 -16.70
C ASN A 5 -6.07 -2.85 -16.56
N SER A 6 -6.69 -3.44 -15.55
CA SER A 6 -8.14 -3.45 -15.34
C SER A 6 -8.49 -3.04 -13.91
N GLY A 7 -9.37 -2.06 -13.76
CA GLY A 7 -9.87 -1.56 -12.47
C GLY A 7 -9.20 -0.29 -11.96
N ARG A 8 -9.41 0.03 -10.67
CA ARG A 8 -8.85 1.23 -10.01
C ARG A 8 -7.41 1.05 -9.54
N ILE A 9 -6.94 -0.19 -9.45
CA ILE A 9 -5.56 -0.52 -9.08
C ILE A 9 -4.75 -0.67 -10.36
N ARG A 10 -3.66 0.09 -10.49
CA ARG A 10 -2.75 0.07 -11.64
C ARG A 10 -1.60 -0.91 -11.43
N LYS A 11 -1.11 -1.04 -10.20
CA LYS A 11 0.05 -1.88 -9.89
C LYS A 11 -0.03 -2.39 -8.45
N ALA A 12 0.43 -3.61 -8.22
CA ALA A 12 0.71 -4.13 -6.89
C ALA A 12 2.18 -4.52 -6.79
N ASP A 13 2.85 -4.08 -5.74
CA ASP A 13 4.15 -4.58 -5.35
C ASP A 13 4.04 -5.40 -4.07
N TYR A 14 4.69 -6.56 -4.06
CA TYR A 14 4.63 -7.48 -2.94
C TYR A 14 6.05 -7.85 -2.53
N ASP A 15 6.37 -7.62 -1.26
CA ASP A 15 7.64 -7.94 -0.63
C ASP A 15 7.44 -9.11 0.34
N ALA A 16 7.95 -10.28 -0.03
CA ALA A 16 7.82 -11.50 0.78
C ALA A 16 8.67 -11.44 2.07
N GLY A 17 9.77 -10.68 2.08
CA GLY A 17 10.64 -10.54 3.25
C GLY A 17 9.95 -9.79 4.40
N SER A 18 9.21 -8.73 4.09
CA SER A 18 8.47 -7.91 5.08
C SER A 18 6.98 -8.27 5.15
N LYS A 19 6.51 -9.20 4.30
CA LYS A 19 5.09 -9.52 4.09
C LYS A 19 4.26 -8.25 3.86
N GLN A 20 4.80 -7.39 3.00
CA GLN A 20 4.22 -6.09 2.71
C GLN A 20 3.66 -6.07 1.29
N LEU A 21 2.46 -5.52 1.14
CA LEU A 21 1.79 -5.32 -0.15
C LEU A 21 1.54 -3.83 -0.36
N ASP A 22 2.16 -3.24 -1.38
CA ASP A 22 1.97 -1.86 -1.81
C ASP A 22 1.11 -1.82 -3.08
N LEU A 23 -0.01 -1.10 -3.03
CA LEU A 23 -0.98 -1.01 -4.12
C LEU A 23 -1.03 0.40 -4.67
N HIS A 24 -0.67 0.56 -5.95
CA HIS A 24 -0.78 1.80 -6.68
C HIS A 24 -2.15 1.91 -7.32
N TRP A 25 -2.83 3.00 -6.99
CA TRP A 25 -4.13 3.39 -7.53
C TRP A 25 -3.97 4.23 -8.80
N ASP A 26 -5.01 4.25 -9.61
CA ASP A 26 -5.11 5.11 -10.80
C ASP A 26 -5.02 6.61 -10.47
N ASP A 27 -5.58 7.04 -9.34
CA ASP A 27 -5.48 8.41 -8.81
C ASP A 27 -4.05 8.80 -8.39
N GLY A 28 -3.09 7.87 -8.51
CA GLY A 28 -1.70 8.06 -8.07
C GLY A 28 -1.50 7.87 -6.56
N ARG A 29 -2.48 7.34 -5.82
CA ARG A 29 -2.32 7.01 -4.39
C ARG A 29 -1.66 5.65 -4.23
N VAL A 30 -0.91 5.46 -3.15
CA VAL A 30 -0.32 4.16 -2.80
C VAL A 30 -0.83 3.72 -1.44
N LEU A 31 -1.44 2.54 -1.37
CA LEU A 31 -1.88 1.91 -0.13
C LEU A 31 -0.95 0.76 0.23
N ALA A 32 -0.37 0.80 1.43
CA ALA A 32 0.35 -0.35 1.95
C ALA A 32 -0.44 -1.14 2.95
N TYR A 33 -0.17 -2.44 2.93
CA TYR A 33 -0.68 -3.40 3.88
C TYR A 33 0.48 -4.22 4.41
N LYS A 34 0.51 -4.38 5.74
CA LYS A 34 1.50 -5.20 6.42
C LYS A 34 0.88 -6.53 6.82
N HIS A 35 1.74 -7.52 7.05
CA HIS A 35 1.33 -8.88 7.41
C HIS A 35 0.49 -9.59 6.33
N VAL A 36 0.57 -9.14 5.07
CA VAL A 36 -0.16 -9.77 3.98
C VAL A 36 0.60 -11.03 3.53
N PRO A 37 -0.01 -12.22 3.60
CA PRO A 37 0.62 -13.44 3.12
C PRO A 37 0.65 -13.47 1.59
N GLU A 38 1.63 -14.20 1.04
CA GLU A 38 1.81 -14.39 -0.41
C GLU A 38 0.53 -14.91 -1.08
N GLU A 39 -0.20 -15.77 -0.38
CA GLU A 39 -1.42 -16.40 -0.89
C GLU A 39 -2.48 -15.37 -1.26
N VAL A 40 -2.59 -14.28 -0.48
CA VAL A 40 -3.52 -13.17 -0.75
C VAL A 40 -3.09 -12.43 -2.02
N PHE A 41 -1.80 -12.15 -2.18
CA PHE A 41 -1.27 -11.54 -3.41
C PHE A 41 -1.50 -12.43 -4.63
N ARG A 42 -1.27 -13.74 -4.52
CA ARG A 42 -1.51 -14.71 -5.59
C ARG A 42 -3.00 -14.80 -5.96
N ARG A 43 -3.90 -14.82 -4.97
CA ARG A 43 -5.35 -14.81 -5.21
C ARG A 43 -5.81 -13.51 -5.86
N MET A 44 -5.33 -12.36 -5.37
CA MET A 44 -5.62 -11.06 -6.00
C MET A 44 -5.13 -11.01 -7.45
N CYS A 45 -3.96 -11.59 -7.73
CA CYS A 45 -3.42 -11.70 -9.07
C CYS A 45 -4.21 -12.63 -10.00
N ALA A 46 -4.87 -13.65 -9.45
CA ALA A 46 -5.71 -14.60 -10.20
C ALA A 46 -7.16 -14.15 -10.32
N ALA A 47 -7.59 -13.16 -9.52
CA ALA A 47 -8.95 -12.65 -9.54
C ALA A 47 -9.23 -11.85 -10.82
N PRO A 48 -10.44 -11.97 -11.41
CA PRO A 48 -10.85 -11.16 -12.56
C PRO A 48 -11.02 -9.67 -12.19
N ASN A 49 -11.30 -9.38 -10.91
CA ASN A 49 -11.50 -8.02 -10.39
C ASN A 49 -10.61 -7.78 -9.17
N PRO A 50 -9.37 -7.29 -9.36
CA PRO A 50 -8.41 -7.11 -8.25
C PRO A 50 -8.87 -6.08 -7.22
N THR A 51 -9.61 -5.03 -7.62
CA THR A 51 -10.13 -4.00 -6.71
C THR A 51 -11.14 -4.57 -5.72
N THR A 52 -12.15 -5.31 -6.20
CA THR A 52 -13.17 -5.92 -5.33
C THR A 52 -12.57 -6.97 -4.39
N TYR A 53 -11.65 -7.78 -4.91
CA TYR A 53 -10.93 -8.76 -4.08
C TYR A 53 -10.12 -8.07 -2.97
N TRP A 54 -9.46 -6.95 -3.29
CA TRP A 54 -8.73 -6.17 -2.31
C TRP A 54 -9.65 -5.59 -1.22
N GLU A 55 -10.82 -5.06 -1.55
CA GLU A 55 -11.75 -4.50 -0.54
C GLU A 55 -12.14 -5.55 0.51
N ASP A 56 -12.64 -6.70 0.05
CA ASP A 56 -13.17 -7.77 0.91
C ASP A 56 -12.07 -8.56 1.65
N ARG A 57 -10.97 -8.87 0.97
CA ARG A 57 -9.94 -9.78 1.50
C ARG A 57 -8.72 -9.09 2.09
N ILE A 58 -8.51 -7.82 1.76
CA ILE A 58 -7.29 -7.09 2.15
C ILE A 58 -7.63 -5.88 2.99
N ALA A 59 -8.55 -5.02 2.54
CA ALA A 59 -8.91 -3.80 3.24
C ALA A 59 -9.74 -4.07 4.51
N GLU A 60 -10.54 -5.13 4.53
CA GLU A 60 -11.27 -5.58 5.73
C GLU A 60 -10.44 -6.48 6.66
N GLU A 61 -9.61 -7.39 6.11
CA GLU A 61 -8.86 -8.35 6.95
C GLU A 61 -7.53 -7.82 7.50
N TYR A 62 -6.87 -6.87 6.82
CA TYR A 62 -5.48 -6.49 7.15
C TYR A 62 -5.36 -5.01 7.55
N PRO A 63 -4.55 -4.71 8.58
CA PRO A 63 -4.28 -3.34 8.97
C PRO A 63 -3.51 -2.61 7.86
N LYS A 64 -4.00 -1.41 7.53
CA LYS A 64 -3.33 -0.49 6.60
C LYS A 64 -2.03 -0.02 7.26
N GLY A 65 -0.92 -0.21 6.57
CA GLY A 65 0.41 0.22 7.00
C GLY A 65 0.84 1.51 6.32
N THR A 66 1.95 2.06 6.79
CA THR A 66 2.65 3.14 6.08
C THR A 66 3.25 2.58 4.78
N PRO A 67 2.98 3.20 3.60
CA PRO A 67 3.56 2.79 2.34
C PRO A 67 5.08 2.81 2.39
N ARG A 68 5.69 1.72 1.92
CA ARG A 68 7.16 1.64 1.85
C ARG A 68 7.54 2.40 0.59
N SER A 69 7.67 3.72 0.78
CA SER A 69 7.99 4.77 -0.19
C SER A 69 8.31 4.22 -1.58
N SER A 70 7.27 4.02 -2.37
CA SER A 70 7.36 3.76 -3.81
C SER A 70 6.54 4.86 -4.44
N GLY A 71 7.23 5.92 -4.82
CA GLY A 71 6.69 7.27 -5.01
C GLY A 71 5.51 7.44 -5.97
N ALA A 72 4.97 8.66 -5.90
CA ALA A 72 3.74 9.20 -6.49
C ALA A 72 2.48 8.88 -5.64
N GLY A 73 1.70 9.84 -5.13
CA GLY A 73 1.76 11.29 -5.29
C GLY A 73 0.88 12.04 -4.26
N GLY A 74 1.19 13.33 -4.07
CA GLY A 74 0.32 14.31 -3.40
C GLY A 74 0.81 14.89 -2.08
N LYS A 75 1.64 15.95 -2.16
CA LYS A 75 2.10 16.89 -1.10
C LYS A 75 3.05 16.34 0.00
N PRO A 76 4.37 16.59 -0.12
CA PRO A 76 5.28 16.55 1.03
C PRO A 76 5.07 17.81 1.87
N LYS A 77 4.23 17.70 2.89
CA LYS A 77 4.00 18.74 3.91
C LYS A 77 3.42 17.99 5.11
N ASP A 78 4.15 17.55 6.11
CA ASP A 78 5.50 17.80 6.58
C ASP A 78 5.92 16.53 7.33
N LEU A 79 6.92 15.78 6.84
CA LEU A 79 7.52 14.70 7.64
C LEU A 79 8.38 15.26 8.79
N ARG A 80 8.71 16.56 8.73
CA ARG A 80 9.47 17.32 9.73
C ARG A 80 8.59 17.81 10.89
N ASP A 81 7.27 17.89 10.69
CA ASP A 81 6.28 18.30 11.69
C ASP A 81 5.84 17.11 12.56
N LEU A 82 5.78 15.91 11.97
CA LEU A 82 5.38 14.67 12.66
C LEU A 82 6.47 14.04 13.57
N PHE A 83 7.72 14.49 13.49
CA PHE A 83 8.84 13.90 14.25
C PHE A 83 9.76 14.94 14.91
N GLY A 84 9.32 16.20 15.00
CA GLY A 84 10.12 17.32 15.51
C GLY A 84 9.42 18.11 16.61
N GLY A 85 8.70 17.43 17.50
CA GLY A 85 8.19 18.00 18.73
C GLY A 85 9.13 17.71 19.89
N ASP A 86 9.69 18.79 20.44
CA ASP A 86 10.22 18.94 21.80
C ASP A 86 11.58 18.28 22.12
N ASP A 87 12.63 19.10 22.26
CA ASP A 87 13.15 19.39 23.60
C ASP A 87 14.03 20.65 23.63
N GLU A 88 13.99 21.27 24.80
CA GLU A 88 14.37 22.60 25.22
C GLU A 88 15.89 22.83 25.39
N SER A 89 16.24 24.09 25.68
CA SER A 89 17.30 24.51 26.61
C SER A 89 18.79 24.37 26.22
N LYS A 90 19.41 25.49 25.79
CA LYS A 90 20.23 26.40 26.65
C LYS A 90 21.05 27.41 25.83
#